data_AF-A0A0B0IJX7-F1
#
_entry.id   AF-A0A0B0IJX7-F1
#
_cell.length_a   1.000
_cell.length_b   1.000
_cell.length_c   1.000
_cell.angle_alpha   90.00
_cell.angle_beta   90.00
_cell.angle_gamma   90.00
#
_symmetry.space_group_name_H-M   'P 1'
#
loop_
_entity.id
_entity.type
_entity.pdbx_description
1 polymer ?
#
loop_
_entity_poly.entity_id
_entity_poly.type
_entity_poly.pdbx_seq_one_letter_code
_entity_poly.pdbx_strand_id
1 'polypeptide(L)'
;MPRKTAHSKETEQETDELSVIKNKYEEEIQKLNQWLAAVLNYLSDDEIEEIDIEYLLNNTEGLREWWDQYREKNRKKIEDEIKKSLGELSLEELENIREKIKEKG
;
A
#
# COMPACT_ATOMS: atom_id res chain seq x y z
N MET A 1 -26.60 -42.31 -33.89
CA MET A 1 -27.00 -41.12 -33.11
C MET A 1 -25.77 -40.54 -32.44
N PRO A 2 -25.41 -39.27 -32.69
CA PRO A 2 -24.21 -38.66 -32.09
C PRO A 2 -24.51 -38.29 -30.63
N ARG A 3 -23.60 -38.67 -29.73
CA ARG A 3 -23.69 -38.43 -28.29
C ARG A 3 -23.49 -36.94 -28.00
N LYS A 4 -24.43 -36.34 -27.27
CA LYS A 4 -24.33 -35.01 -26.64
C LYS A 4 -23.04 -34.93 -25.80
N THR A 5 -22.16 -34.00 -26.15
CA THR A 5 -21.07 -33.54 -25.28
C THR A 5 -21.66 -32.63 -24.20
N ALA A 6 -21.66 -33.12 -22.97
CA ALA A 6 -21.92 -32.34 -21.77
C ALA A 6 -20.59 -32.17 -21.02
N HIS A 7 -19.73 -31.27 -21.49
CA HIS A 7 -18.48 -30.93 -20.80
C HIS A 7 -17.92 -29.58 -21.27
N SER A 8 -18.66 -28.49 -21.07
CA SER A 8 -18.21 -27.14 -21.45
C SER A 8 -18.94 -26.06 -20.64
N LYS A 9 -18.86 -26.11 -19.31
CA LYS A 9 -19.34 -25.00 -18.45
C LYS A 9 -18.43 -24.70 -17.26
N GLU A 10 -17.68 -25.68 -16.78
CA GLU A 10 -16.81 -25.48 -15.60
C GLU A 10 -15.47 -24.82 -15.96
N THR A 11 -14.98 -24.97 -17.19
CA THR A 11 -13.66 -24.44 -17.63
C THR A 11 -13.69 -22.96 -18.05
N GLU A 12 -14.86 -22.41 -18.37
CA GLU A 12 -15.01 -21.00 -18.79
C GLU A 12 -14.97 -20.03 -17.60
N GLN A 13 -15.43 -20.45 -16.42
CA GLN A 13 -15.46 -19.57 -15.24
C GLN A 13 -14.07 -19.34 -14.64
N GLU A 14 -13.24 -20.39 -14.54
CA GLU A 14 -11.87 -20.26 -14.01
C GLU A 14 -10.95 -19.44 -14.94
N THR A 15 -11.16 -19.52 -16.26
CA THR A 15 -10.38 -18.73 -17.23
C THR A 15 -10.76 -17.25 -17.23
N ASP A 16 -12.04 -16.92 -17.01
CA ASP A 16 -12.50 -15.53 -16.90
C ASP A 16 -11.97 -14.87 -15.62
N GLU A 17 -12.03 -15.56 -14.47
CA GLU A 17 -11.51 -15.04 -13.19
C GLU A 17 -10.00 -14.78 -13.21
N LEU A 18 -9.21 -15.68 -13.80
CA LEU A 18 -7.77 -15.49 -13.98
C LEU A 18 -7.45 -14.30 -14.90
N SER A 19 -8.28 -14.07 -15.93
CA SER A 19 -8.10 -12.93 -16.84
C SER A 19 -8.38 -11.59 -16.16
N VAL A 20 -9.42 -11.51 -15.33
CA VAL A 20 -9.79 -10.32 -14.55
C VAL A 20 -8.71 -9.98 -13.52
N ILE A 21 -8.17 -10.99 -12.83
CA ILE A 21 -7.09 -10.80 -11.86
C ILE A 21 -5.83 -10.27 -12.56
N LYS A 22 -5.47 -10.85 -13.71
CA LYS A 22 -4.30 -10.41 -14.47
C LYS A 22 -4.45 -8.96 -14.97
N ASN A 23 -5.61 -8.60 -15.50
CA ASN A 23 -5.90 -7.24 -15.95
C ASN A 23 -5.77 -6.23 -14.80
N LYS A 24 -6.28 -6.58 -13.61
CA LYS A 24 -6.16 -5.72 -12.42
C LYS A 24 -4.69 -5.50 -12.01
N TYR A 25 -3.87 -6.54 -12.03
CA TYR A 25 -2.44 -6.40 -11.72
C TYR A 25 -1.71 -5.54 -12.76
N GLU A 26 -2.03 -5.68 -14.04
CA GLU A 26 -1.45 -4.85 -15.09
C GLU A 26 -1.82 -3.37 -14.91
N GLU A 27 -3.07 -3.06 -14.55
CA GLU A 27 -3.52 -1.70 -14.20
C GLU A 27 -2.78 -1.13 -12.98
N GLU A 28 -2.60 -1.93 -11.92
CA GLU A 28 -1.86 -1.51 -10.73
C GLU A 28 -0.38 -1.23 -11.03
N ILE A 29 0.26 -2.07 -11.84
CA ILE A 29 1.65 -1.86 -12.31
C ILE A 29 1.74 -0.60 -13.16
N GLN A 30 0.76 -0.37 -14.03
CA GLN A 30 0.73 0.83 -14.86
C GLN A 30 0.62 2.10 -14.02
N LYS A 31 -0.24 2.12 -12.99
CA LYS A 31 -0.35 3.25 -12.04
C LYS A 31 0.95 3.47 -11.28
N LEU A 32 1.59 2.40 -10.79
CA LEU A 32 2.89 2.49 -10.11
C LEU A 32 3.97 3.08 -11.01
N ASN A 33 4.04 2.64 -12.27
CA ASN A 33 4.98 3.19 -13.25
C ASN A 33 4.72 4.67 -13.53
N GLN A 34 3.46 5.09 -13.61
CA GLN A 34 3.08 6.50 -13.79
C GLN A 34 3.50 7.36 -12.58
N TRP A 35 3.23 6.90 -11.36
CA TRP A 35 3.65 7.58 -10.14
C TRP A 35 5.16 7.71 -10.03
N LEU A 36 5.89 6.62 -10.30
CA LEU A 36 7.36 6.63 -10.30
C LEU A 36 7.90 7.60 -11.34
N ALA A 37 7.35 7.60 -12.55
CA ALA A 37 7.75 8.52 -13.60
C ALA A 37 7.52 9.99 -13.20
N ALA A 38 6.37 10.31 -12.59
CA ALA A 38 6.08 11.68 -12.13
C ALA A 38 7.07 12.14 -11.05
N VAL A 39 7.37 11.29 -10.07
CA VAL A 39 8.35 11.57 -9.02
C VAL A 39 9.75 11.77 -9.61
N LEU A 40 10.20 10.86 -10.48
CA LEU A 40 11.53 10.97 -11.09
C LEU A 40 11.65 12.21 -11.98
N ASN A 41 10.61 12.55 -12.73
CA ASN A 41 10.60 13.74 -13.58
C ASN A 41 10.72 15.03 -12.75
N TYR A 42 10.01 15.10 -11.63
CA TYR A 42 10.13 16.22 -10.69
C TYR A 42 11.53 16.29 -10.07
N LEU A 43 12.08 15.16 -9.61
CA LEU A 43 13.41 15.14 -8.99
C LEU A 43 14.56 15.39 -9.98
N SER A 44 14.33 15.19 -11.28
CA SER A 44 15.32 15.46 -12.32
C SER A 44 15.33 16.91 -12.78
N ASP A 45 14.43 17.75 -12.28
CA ASP A 45 14.40 19.16 -12.60
C ASP A 45 15.48 19.89 -11.78
N ASP A 46 16.54 20.31 -12.45
CA ASP A 46 17.68 21.00 -11.84
C ASP A 46 17.31 22.38 -11.24
N GLU A 47 16.10 22.91 -11.54
CA GLU A 47 15.58 24.12 -10.91
C GLU A 47 14.99 23.88 -9.51
N ILE A 48 14.77 22.61 -9.13
CA ILE A 48 14.19 22.24 -7.84
C ILE A 48 15.29 22.11 -6.79
N GLU A 49 15.43 23.16 -5.96
CA GLU A 49 16.37 23.17 -4.83
C GLU A 49 15.85 22.38 -3.62
N GLU A 50 14.53 22.39 -3.40
CA GLU A 50 13.87 21.71 -2.28
C GLU A 50 12.68 20.89 -2.76
N ILE A 51 12.58 19.65 -2.27
CA ILE A 51 11.49 18.75 -2.63
C ILE A 51 10.20 19.23 -1.97
N ASP A 52 9.28 19.73 -2.78
CA ASP A 52 7.90 20.00 -2.40
C ASP A 52 7.04 18.74 -2.60
N ILE A 53 6.88 17.99 -1.50
CA ILE A 53 6.06 16.78 -1.49
C ILE A 53 4.59 17.11 -1.77
N GLU A 54 4.08 18.26 -1.31
CA GLU A 54 2.67 18.63 -1.52
C GLU A 54 2.40 18.91 -3.00
N TYR A 55 3.36 19.53 -3.70
CA TYR A 55 3.28 19.67 -5.15
C TYR A 55 3.21 18.30 -5.85
N LEU A 56 4.09 17.35 -5.50
CA LEU A 56 4.09 16.00 -6.07
C LEU A 56 2.75 15.29 -5.88
N LEU A 57 2.22 15.32 -4.65
CA LEU A 57 0.96 14.68 -4.28
C LEU A 57 -0.25 15.32 -4.98
N ASN A 58 -0.21 16.63 -5.24
CA ASN A 58 -1.31 17.36 -5.87
C ASN A 58 -1.28 17.33 -7.40
N ASN A 59 -0.09 17.13 -8.00
CA ASN A 59 0.09 17.12 -9.45
C ASN A 59 0.23 15.71 -10.05
N THR A 60 0.15 14.67 -9.21
CA THR A 60 0.19 13.27 -9.67
C THR A 60 -1.10 12.57 -9.27
N GLU A 61 -1.95 12.26 -10.26
CA GLU A 61 -3.23 11.60 -10.04
C GLU A 61 -3.08 10.28 -9.28
N GLY A 62 -3.82 10.09 -8.18
CA GLY A 62 -3.83 8.86 -7.39
C GLY A 62 -2.66 8.69 -6.42
N LEU A 63 -1.64 9.55 -6.50
CA LEU A 63 -0.45 9.44 -5.65
C LEU A 63 -0.78 9.76 -4.18
N ARG A 64 -1.64 10.75 -3.93
CA ARG A 64 -2.08 11.11 -2.57
C ARG A 64 -2.83 9.97 -1.90
N GLU A 65 -3.83 9.41 -2.58
CA GLU A 65 -4.62 8.31 -2.05
C GLU A 65 -3.75 7.09 -1.76
N TRP A 66 -2.82 6.78 -2.67
CA TRP A 66 -1.86 5.69 -2.47
C TRP A 66 -0.96 5.95 -1.25
N TRP A 67 -0.44 7.17 -1.12
CA TRP A 67 0.42 7.56 -0.02
C TRP A 67 -0.29 7.49 1.33
N ASP A 68 -1.53 7.97 1.41
CA ASP A 68 -2.35 7.90 2.62
C ASP A 68 -2.62 6.45 3.03
N GLN A 69 -2.96 5.58 2.07
CA GLN A 69 -3.14 4.15 2.33
C GLN A 69 -1.86 3.48 2.83
N TYR A 70 -0.72 3.83 2.24
CA TYR A 70 0.59 3.32 2.66
C TYR A 70 0.91 3.74 4.10
N ARG A 71 0.73 5.03 4.43
CA ARG A 71 0.95 5.55 5.79
C ARG A 71 0.05 4.87 6.81
N GLU A 72 -1.22 4.65 6.50
CA GLU A 72 -2.15 3.97 7.40
C GLU A 72 -1.78 2.49 7.62
N LYS A 73 -1.40 1.77 6.56
CA LYS A 73 -0.91 0.38 6.69
C LYS A 73 0.36 0.32 7.55
N ASN A 74 1.29 1.25 7.35
CA ASN A 74 2.50 1.32 8.16
C ASN A 74 2.19 1.66 9.62
N ARG A 75 1.28 2.60 9.88
CA ARG A 75 0.83 2.93 11.24
C ARG A 75 0.33 1.67 11.97
N LYS A 76 -0.54 0.89 11.32
CA LYS A 76 -1.06 -0.36 11.88
C LYS A 76 0.05 -1.37 12.16
N LYS A 77 0.97 -1.55 11.22
CA LYS A 77 2.13 -2.43 11.41
C LYS A 77 2.97 -2.02 12.61
N ILE A 78 3.26 -0.72 12.75
CA ILE A 78 4.01 -0.18 13.89
C ILE A 78 3.22 -0.38 15.19
N GLU A 79 1.91 -0.14 15.19
CA GLU A 79 1.05 -0.38 16.35
C GLU A 79 1.08 -1.84 16.80
N ASP A 80 1.02 -2.78 15.87
CA ASP A 80 1.10 -4.21 16.17
C ASP A 80 2.48 -4.62 16.70
N GLU A 81 3.56 -4.07 16.13
CA GLU A 81 4.92 -4.26 16.64
C GLU A 81 5.06 -3.73 18.06
N ILE A 82 4.54 -2.53 18.34
CA ILE A 82 4.52 -1.95 19.69
C ILE A 82 3.74 -2.84 20.65
N LYS A 83 2.53 -3.28 20.30
CA LYS A 83 1.72 -4.17 21.15
C LYS A 83 2.46 -5.45 21.49
N LYS A 84 3.13 -6.05 20.49
CA LYS A 84 3.93 -7.25 20.70
C LYS A 84 5.09 -6.98 21.65
N SER A 85 5.87 -5.93 21.41
CA SER A 85 7.00 -5.57 22.28
C SER A 85 6.57 -5.24 23.71
N LEU A 86 5.45 -4.53 23.89
CA LEU A 86 4.92 -4.21 25.22
C LEU A 86 4.42 -5.46 25.96
N GLY A 87 3.90 -6.47 25.25
CA GLY A 87 3.46 -7.73 25.86
C GLY A 87 4.58 -8.58 26.46
N GLU A 88 5.83 -8.33 26.06
CA GLU A 88 7.03 -9.04 26.55
C GLU A 88 7.67 -8.35 27.78
N LEU A 89 7.23 -7.14 28.13
CA LEU A 89 7.79 -6.35 29.22
C LEU A 89 7.16 -6.68 30.58
N SER A 90 7.95 -6.48 31.64
CA SER A 90 7.46 -6.54 33.01
C SER A 90 6.60 -5.31 33.37
N LEU A 91 5.81 -5.43 34.44
CA LEU A 91 4.93 -4.35 34.90
C LEU A 91 5.70 -3.08 35.28
N GLU A 92 6.89 -3.22 35.88
CA GLU A 92 7.76 -2.09 36.24
C GLU A 92 8.30 -1.36 35.00
N GLU A 93 8.69 -2.09 33.96
CA GLU A 93 9.12 -1.52 32.68
C GLU A 93 7.97 -0.80 31.97
N LEU A 94 6.76 -1.36 32.02
CA LEU A 94 5.55 -0.73 31.48
C LEU A 94 5.19 0.57 32.23
N GLU A 95 5.31 0.59 33.56
CA GLU A 95 5.07 1.80 34.37
C GLU A 95 6.10 2.89 34.03
N ASN A 96 7.38 2.52 33.88
CA ASN A 96 8.45 3.44 33.47
C ASN A 96 8.21 4.05 32.08
N ILE A 97 7.69 3.26 31.13
CA ILE A 97 7.31 3.76 29.79
C ILE A 97 6.13 4.73 29.90
N ARG A 98 5.11 4.37 30.69
CA ARG A 98 3.91 5.20 30.89
C ARG A 98 4.25 6.59 31.44
N GLU A 99 5.13 6.67 32.43
CA GLU A 99 5.54 7.97 33.00
C GLU A 99 6.32 8.81 31.98
N LYS A 100 7.24 8.23 31.21
CA LYS A 100 7.96 8.94 30.14
C LYS A 100 7.06 9.51 29.04
N ILE A 101 5.94 8.84 28.75
CA ILE A 101 4.97 9.33 27.76
C ILE A 101 4.19 10.52 28.33
N LYS A 102 3.76 10.45 29.59
CA LYS A 102 3.04 11.56 30.26
C LYS A 102 3.89 12.82 30.40
N GLU A 103 5.20 12.70 30.57
CA GLU A 103 6.10 13.85 30.69
C GLU A 103 6.33 14.58 29.34
N LYS A 104 6.07 13.93 28.22
CA LYS A 104 6.30 14.48 26.87
C LYS A 104 5.03 14.94 26.15
N GLY A 105 3.85 14.58 26.66
CA GLY A 105 2.54 14.94 26.09
C GLY A 105 1.90 16.09 26.85
#